data_AF-A0A2N7TU64-F1
#
_entry.id   AF-A0A2N7TU64-F1
#
_cell.length_a   1.000
_cell.length_b   1.000
_cell.length_c   1.000
_cell.angle_alpha   90.00
_cell.angle_beta   90.00
_cell.angle_gamma   90.00
#
_symmetry.space_group_name_H-M   'P 1'
#
loop_
_entity.id
_entity.type
_entity.pdbx_description
1 polymer ?
#
loop_
_entity_poly.entity_id
_entity_poly.type
_entity_poly.pdbx_seq_one_letter_code
_entity_poly.pdbx_strand_id
1 'polypeptide(L)'
;MSKLDVAVTHLNAPYGPVVAVEHFVAALRAGSYQLDEIPTASGAIIASAFNELTANLMLKCIREAGASLESANHLYLETLAENCPPSPEWEEVVDGLS
;
A
#
# COMPACT_ATOMS: atom_id res chain seq x y z
N MET A 1 18.02 0.02 -6.11
CA MET A 1 16.67 0.58 -6.00
C MET A 1 15.78 -0.52 -5.45
N SER A 2 15.22 -0.30 -4.27
CA SER A 2 14.30 -1.23 -3.61
C SER A 2 12.95 -1.28 -4.35
N LYS A 3 12.11 -2.27 -4.06
CA LYS A 3 10.73 -2.29 -4.60
C LYS A 3 9.86 -1.24 -3.93
N LEU A 4 10.14 -0.90 -2.68
CA LEU A 4 9.57 0.26 -2.01
C LEU A 4 9.86 1.57 -2.77
N ASP A 5 11.11 1.79 -3.19
CA ASP A 5 11.48 2.98 -3.98
C ASP A 5 10.72 3.04 -5.30
N VAL A 6 10.59 1.89 -5.98
CA VAL A 6 9.86 1.78 -7.26
C VAL A 6 8.38 2.11 -7.06
N ALA A 7 7.75 1.51 -6.04
CA ALA A 7 6.35 1.72 -5.72
C ALA A 7 6.08 3.20 -5.40
N VAL A 8 6.87 3.79 -4.50
CA VAL A 8 6.69 5.18 -4.10
C VAL A 8 6.98 6.16 -5.24
N THR A 9 7.97 5.86 -6.09
CA THR A 9 8.22 6.66 -7.31
C THR A 9 7.02 6.62 -8.25
N HIS A 10 6.39 5.45 -8.42
CA HIS A 10 5.19 5.31 -9.24
C HIS A 10 4.00 6.08 -8.67
N LEU A 11 3.70 5.90 -7.39
CA LEU A 11 2.60 6.58 -6.68
C LEU A 11 2.75 8.11 -6.70
N ASN A 12 3.99 8.60 -6.69
CA ASN A 12 4.30 10.03 -6.75
C ASN A 12 4.32 10.59 -8.18
N ALA A 13 4.32 9.75 -9.22
CA ALA A 13 4.51 10.20 -10.60
C ALA A 13 3.54 11.32 -11.05
N PRO A 14 2.23 11.30 -10.70
CA PRO A 14 1.30 12.36 -11.09
C PRO A 14 1.27 13.55 -10.10
N TYR A 15 1.83 13.43 -8.90
CA TYR A 15 1.65 14.40 -7.81
C TYR A 15 2.94 15.10 -7.35
N GLY A 16 4.11 14.61 -7.75
CA GLY A 16 5.38 14.98 -7.13
C GLY A 16 5.63 14.20 -5.82
N PRO A 17 6.67 14.53 -5.03
CA PRO A 17 7.13 13.72 -3.90
C PRO A 17 6.24 13.89 -2.66
N VAL A 18 5.01 13.35 -2.71
CA VAL A 18 4.01 13.44 -1.62
C VAL A 18 4.09 12.27 -0.66
N VAL A 19 4.32 11.06 -1.17
CA VAL A 19 4.51 9.85 -0.37
C VAL A 19 6.01 9.67 -0.12
N ALA A 20 6.41 9.61 1.14
CA ALA A 20 7.75 9.16 1.53
C ALA A 20 7.77 7.62 1.67
N VAL A 21 8.94 7.00 1.47
CA VAL A 21 9.09 5.55 1.64
C VAL A 21 8.71 5.11 3.06
N GLU A 22 9.05 5.94 4.04
CA GLU A 22 8.77 5.72 5.45
C GLU A 22 7.26 5.66 5.73
N HIS A 23 6.47 6.53 5.10
CA HIS A 23 5.00 6.51 5.25
C HIS A 23 4.39 5.23 4.66
N PHE A 24 4.87 4.80 3.49
CA PHE A 24 4.37 3.58 2.87
C PHE A 24 4.76 2.33 3.67
N VAL A 25 5.99 2.29 4.20
CA VAL A 25 6.44 1.24 5.12
C VAL A 25 5.63 1.22 6.41
N ALA A 26 5.38 2.38 7.02
CA ALA A 26 4.57 2.50 8.22
C ALA A 26 3.15 1.97 7.99
N ALA A 27 2.52 2.36 6.88
CA ALA A 27 1.18 1.91 6.53
C ALA A 27 1.09 0.38 6.33
N LEU A 28 2.04 -0.21 5.59
CA LEU A 28 2.09 -1.66 5.38
C LEU A 28 2.27 -2.45 6.68
N ARG A 29 3.10 -1.93 7.60
CA ARG A 29 3.36 -2.57 8.89
C ARG A 29 2.17 -2.46 9.83
N ALA A 30 1.58 -1.28 9.93
CA ALA A 30 0.45 -1.02 10.81
C ALA A 30 -0.85 -1.65 10.29
N GLY A 31 -0.96 -1.80 8.97
CA GLY A 31 -2.21 -2.18 8.32
C GLY A 31 -3.24 -1.05 8.26
N SER A 32 -2.76 0.20 8.27
CA SER A 32 -3.58 1.41 8.16
C SER A 32 -2.74 2.58 7.65
N TYR A 33 -3.30 3.44 6.82
CA TYR A 33 -2.69 4.72 6.42
C TYR A 33 -3.21 5.91 7.24
N GLN A 34 -4.10 5.66 8.21
CA GLN A 34 -4.65 6.66 9.14
C GLN A 34 -3.80 6.76 10.42
N LEU A 35 -2.48 6.95 10.26
CA LEU A 35 -1.55 7.10 11.38
C LEU A 35 -1.18 8.57 11.57
N ASP A 36 -0.91 8.98 12.82
CA ASP A 36 -0.53 10.36 13.16
C ASP A 36 0.74 10.82 12.40
N GLU A 37 1.67 9.89 12.14
CA GLU A 37 2.90 10.15 11.39
C GLU A 37 2.72 10.17 9.87
N ILE A 38 1.55 9.79 9.33
CA ILE A 38 1.27 9.78 7.90
C ILE A 38 0.43 11.03 7.55
N PRO A 39 0.98 11.99 6.81
CA PRO A 39 0.21 13.14 6.35
C PRO A 39 -1.01 12.70 5.53
N THR A 40 -2.14 13.38 5.68
CA THR A 40 -3.40 13.06 4.98
C THR A 40 -3.21 12.91 3.47
N ALA A 41 -2.40 13.76 2.85
CA ALA A 41 -2.10 13.68 1.42
C ALA A 41 -1.33 12.41 1.04
N SER A 42 -0.38 11.96 1.87
CA SER A 42 0.31 10.68 1.67
C SER A 42 -0.68 9.52 1.84
N GLY A 43 -1.53 9.56 2.87
CA GLY A 43 -2.53 8.51 3.12
C GLY A 43 -3.49 8.31 1.94
N ALA A 44 -4.00 9.40 1.37
CA ALA A 44 -4.89 9.33 0.20
C ALA A 44 -4.25 8.66 -1.03
N ILE A 45 -2.94 8.87 -1.25
CA ILE A 45 -2.20 8.22 -2.33
C ILE A 45 -1.86 6.77 -1.98
N ILE A 46 -1.54 6.48 -0.71
CA ILE A 46 -1.31 5.10 -0.25
C ILE A 46 -2.57 4.25 -0.43
N ALA A 47 -3.76 4.83 -0.23
CA ALA A 47 -5.03 4.14 -0.43
C ALA A 47 -5.25 3.63 -1.87
N SER A 48 -4.69 4.30 -2.89
CA SER A 48 -4.80 3.83 -4.28
C SER A 48 -3.79 2.73 -4.65
N ALA A 49 -2.84 2.41 -3.76
CA ALA A 49 -1.70 1.56 -4.09
C ALA A 49 -2.09 0.14 -4.53
N PHE A 50 -3.21 -0.40 -4.04
CA PHE A 50 -3.70 -1.71 -4.45
C PHE A 50 -4.30 -1.75 -5.88
N ASN A 51 -4.67 -0.60 -6.43
CA ASN A 51 -5.17 -0.49 -7.80
C ASN A 51 -4.10 -0.01 -8.79
N GLU A 52 -3.10 0.73 -8.29
CA GLU A 52 -2.01 1.26 -9.12
C GLU A 52 -0.80 0.31 -9.22
N LEU A 53 -0.55 -0.48 -8.18
CA LEU A 53 0.56 -1.44 -8.15
C LEU A 53 0.04 -2.85 -8.43
N THR A 54 0.83 -3.63 -9.16
CA THR A 54 0.54 -5.07 -9.32
C THR A 54 0.69 -5.80 -7.98
N ALA A 55 -0.09 -6.87 -7.78
CA ALA A 55 -0.03 -7.64 -6.54
C ALA A 55 1.37 -8.21 -6.27
N ASN A 56 2.09 -8.63 -7.33
CA ASN A 56 3.48 -9.09 -7.22
C ASN A 56 4.45 -7.98 -6.76
N LEU A 57 4.22 -6.72 -7.16
CA LEU A 57 5.03 -5.60 -6.64
C LEU A 57 4.68 -5.34 -5.18
N MET A 58 3.40 -5.34 -4.84
CA MET A 58 2.92 -5.18 -3.46
C MET A 58 3.53 -6.22 -2.52
N LEU A 59 3.48 -7.51 -2.89
CA LEU A 59 4.09 -8.61 -2.11
C LEU A 59 5.58 -8.41 -1.84
N LYS A 60 6.33 -7.87 -2.81
CA LYS A 60 7.75 -7.56 -2.61
C LYS A 60 7.94 -6.38 -1.66
N CYS A 61 7.08 -5.36 -1.75
CA CYS A 61 7.10 -4.22 -0.84
C CYS A 61 6.78 -4.64 0.59
N ILE A 62 5.77 -5.50 0.80
CA ILE A 62 5.41 -6.07 2.10
C ILE A 62 6.61 -6.77 2.73
N ARG A 63 7.27 -7.64 1.95
CA ARG A 63 8.45 -8.37 2.40
C ARG A 63 9.61 -7.43 2.75
N GLU A 64 9.90 -6.44 1.90
CA GLU A 64 10.97 -5.46 2.16
C GLU A 64 10.66 -4.55 3.36
N ALA A 65 9.38 -4.23 3.57
CA ALA A 65 8.91 -3.50 4.73
C ALA A 65 8.98 -4.35 6.01
N GLY A 66 9.13 -5.68 5.93
CA GLY A 66 8.98 -6.55 7.10
C GLY A 66 7.54 -6.52 7.65
N ALA A 67 6.57 -6.23 6.79
CA ALA A 67 5.15 -6.31 7.09
C ALA A 67 4.64 -7.73 6.86
N SER A 68 3.44 -8.01 7.36
CA SER A 68 2.75 -9.28 7.15
C SER A 68 1.73 -9.14 6.02
N LEU A 69 1.32 -10.28 5.44
CA LEU A 69 0.19 -10.28 4.52
C LEU A 69 -1.11 -9.84 5.22
N GLU A 70 -1.29 -10.23 6.48
CA GLU A 70 -2.44 -9.84 7.30
C GLU A 70 -2.54 -8.33 7.49
N SER A 71 -1.43 -7.67 7.91
CA SER A 71 -1.40 -6.22 8.05
C SER A 71 -1.63 -5.51 6.71
N ALA A 72 -1.01 -5.98 5.63
CA ALA A 72 -1.28 -5.44 4.30
C ALA A 72 -2.74 -5.64 3.86
N ASN A 73 -3.38 -6.75 4.23
CA ASN A 73 -4.78 -6.97 3.93
C ASN A 73 -5.70 -6.07 4.78
N HIS A 74 -5.36 -5.79 6.04
CA HIS A 74 -6.08 -4.78 6.82
C HIS A 74 -5.98 -3.40 6.18
N LEU A 75 -4.81 -3.02 5.65
CA LEU A 75 -4.64 -1.79 4.89
C LEU A 75 -5.56 -1.77 3.66
N TYR A 76 -5.63 -2.87 2.90
CA TYR A 76 -6.53 -3.02 1.76
C TYR A 76 -8.01 -2.86 2.15
N LEU A 77 -8.44 -3.53 3.21
CA LEU A 77 -9.83 -3.43 3.69
C LEU A 77 -10.17 -2.01 4.14
N GLU A 78 -9.22 -1.27 4.71
CA GLU A 78 -9.38 0.16 5.04
C GLU A 78 -9.62 0.99 3.77
N THR A 79 -8.93 0.72 2.65
CA THR A 79 -9.19 1.44 1.39
C THR A 79 -10.60 1.18 0.86
N LEU A 80 -11.11 -0.05 0.98
CA LEU A 80 -12.46 -0.41 0.57
C LEU A 80 -13.53 0.31 1.42
N ALA A 81 -13.29 0.44 2.72
CA ALA A 81 -14.17 1.18 3.61
C ALA A 81 -14.25 2.67 3.22
N GLU A 82 -13.19 3.22 2.63
CA GLU A 82 -13.12 4.58 2.08
C GLU A 82 -13.56 4.66 0.60
N ASN A 83 -14.23 3.62 0.08
CA ASN A 83 -14.78 3.53 -1.27
C ASN A 83 -13.75 3.49 -2.41
N CYS A 84 -12.52 3.04 -2.14
CA CYS A 84 -11.61 2.66 -3.22
C CYS A 84 -12.16 1.45 -3.99
N PRO A 85 -11.89 1.36 -5.31
CA PRO A 85 -12.31 0.20 -6.10
C PRO A 85 -11.63 -1.10 -5.61
N PRO A 86 -12.32 -2.24 -5.67
CA PRO A 86 -11.69 -3.53 -5.37
C PRO A 86 -10.52 -3.81 -6.32
N SER A 87 -9.55 -4.58 -5.84
CA SER A 87 -8.40 -5.05 -6.61
C SER A 87 -8.46 -6.56 -6.78
N PRO A 88 -9.00 -7.07 -7.90
CA PRO A 88 -9.13 -8.51 -8.13
C PRO A 88 -7.78 -9.25 -8.04
N GLU A 89 -6.69 -8.64 -8.52
CA GLU A 89 -5.35 -9.24 -8.45
C GLU A 89 -4.88 -9.41 -7.00
N TRP A 90 -5.21 -8.46 -6.11
CA TRP A 90 -4.88 -8.58 -4.69
C TRP A 90 -5.78 -9.58 -3.97
N GLU A 91 -7.09 -9.55 -4.24
CA GLU A 91 -8.06 -10.47 -3.64
C GLU A 91 -7.71 -11.93 -3.96
N GLU A 92 -7.33 -12.24 -5.22
CA GLU A 92 -6.86 -13.57 -5.61
C GLU A 92 -5.64 -14.04 -4.80
N VAL A 93 -4.72 -13.13 -4.46
CA VAL A 93 -3.52 -13.45 -3.66
C VAL A 93 -3.90 -13.80 -2.22
N VAL A 94 -4.84 -13.07 -1.63
CA VAL A 94 -5.27 -13.29 -0.24
C VAL A 94 -6.11 -14.55 -0.13
N ASP A 95 -7.02 -14.79 -1.07
CA ASP A 95 -7.86 -15.99 -1.13
C ASP A 95 -7.05 -17.26 -1.42
N GLY A 96 -5.98 -17.16 -2.22
CA GLY A 96 -5.10 -18.29 -2.52
C GLY A 96 -4.26 -18.78 -1.33
N LEU A 97 -4.29 -18.07 -0.19
CA LEU A 97 -3.52 -18.36 1.02
C LEU A 97 -4.39 -18.71 2.24
N SER A 98 -5.72 -18.65 2.11
CA SER A 98 -6.72 -19.11 3.10
C SER A 98 -7.08 -20.58 2.95
#